data_AF-A0AAW6EYW2-F1
#
_entry.id   AF-A0AAW6EYW2-F1
#
_cell.length_a   1.000
_cell.length_b   1.000
_cell.length_c   1.000
_cell.angle_alpha   90.00
_cell.angle_beta   90.00
_cell.angle_gamma   90.00
#
_symmetry.space_group_name_H-M   'P 1'
#
loop_
_entity.id
_entity.type
_entity.pdbx_description
1 polymer ?
#
loop_
_entity_poly.entity_id
_entity_poly.type
_entity_poly.pdbx_seq_one_letter_code
_entity_poly.pdbx_strand_id
1 'polypeptide(L)'
;MKTTVNKTIPFKQRDNDKNNNIKPDNKSNVYGKVIPYPRFKKKKEKSVNFIKNNKIFFIILSIVLFFSLIFFIDTTLLKGKIGPTGRPLSINKQTNIAVSDKEFKTYSEILEKDIVSVLSINSKYNISPNSMHKNGDRVYVQGDIHINGKNSQPFDAILDNSNTSSIVINGDEYVK
;
A
#
# COMPACT_ATOMS: atom_id res chain seq x y z
N MET A 1 -74.08 -41.56 44.30
CA MET A 1 -73.68 -42.61 43.33
C MET A 1 -72.64 -41.99 42.39
N LYS A 2 -71.41 -42.51 42.35
CA LYS A 2 -70.27 -41.93 41.62
C LYS A 2 -70.41 -42.22 40.12
N THR A 3 -70.39 -41.20 39.28
CA THR A 3 -70.18 -41.33 37.83
C THR A 3 -68.77 -40.85 37.50
N THR A 4 -67.82 -41.79 37.52
CA THR A 4 -66.46 -41.57 37.01
C THR A 4 -66.52 -41.46 35.48
N VAL A 5 -66.46 -40.24 34.97
CA VAL A 5 -66.27 -39.97 33.54
C VAL A 5 -64.85 -40.40 33.19
N ASN A 6 -64.73 -41.53 32.49
CA ASN A 6 -63.51 -42.02 31.85
C ASN A 6 -63.01 -40.97 30.85
N LYS A 7 -62.09 -40.10 31.26
CA LYS A 7 -61.35 -39.21 30.35
C LYS A 7 -60.16 -39.98 29.78
N THR A 8 -60.39 -40.79 28.77
CA THR A 8 -59.30 -41.35 27.96
C THR A 8 -58.74 -40.22 27.09
N ILE A 9 -57.46 -39.93 27.24
CA ILE A 9 -56.77 -38.90 26.44
C ILE A 9 -56.65 -39.42 25.00
N PRO A 10 -57.08 -38.67 23.96
CA PRO A 10 -56.91 -39.14 22.59
C PRO A 10 -55.43 -39.20 22.24
N PHE A 11 -55.02 -40.34 21.68
CA PHE A 11 -53.66 -40.54 21.17
C PHE A 11 -53.43 -39.56 20.02
N LYS A 12 -52.54 -38.58 20.20
CA LYS A 12 -52.04 -37.78 19.07
C LYS A 12 -51.14 -38.70 18.24
N GLN A 13 -51.59 -39.02 17.02
CA GLN A 13 -50.71 -39.59 16.01
C GLN A 13 -49.53 -38.65 15.80
N ARG A 14 -48.33 -39.19 15.91
CA ARG A 14 -47.09 -38.45 15.69
C ARG A 14 -47.00 -38.20 14.19
N ASP A 15 -46.93 -36.93 13.79
CA ASP A 15 -46.56 -36.59 12.42
C ASP A 15 -45.26 -37.31 12.09
N ASN A 16 -45.32 -38.14 11.04
CA ASN A 16 -44.19 -38.87 10.52
C ASN A 16 -43.13 -37.86 10.08
N ASP A 17 -42.11 -37.66 10.91
CA ASP A 17 -40.81 -37.14 10.47
C ASP A 17 -40.25 -38.16 9.47
N LYS A 18 -40.67 -38.02 8.21
CA LYS A 18 -40.06 -38.69 7.06
C LYS A 18 -38.59 -38.27 7.00
N ASN A 19 -37.74 -39.27 6.78
CA ASN A 19 -36.27 -39.21 6.63
C ASN A 19 -35.45 -39.26 7.92
N ASN A 20 -35.42 -40.44 8.53
CA ASN A 20 -34.17 -40.95 9.07
C ASN A 20 -33.92 -42.33 8.44
N ASN A 21 -33.01 -42.39 7.47
CA ASN A 21 -32.41 -43.64 7.01
C ASN A 21 -31.54 -44.21 8.13
N ILE A 22 -32.17 -44.85 9.11
CA ILE A 22 -31.46 -45.69 10.08
C ILE A 22 -31.45 -47.08 9.46
N LYS A 23 -30.29 -47.52 8.98
CA LYS A 23 -30.08 -48.92 8.61
C LYS A 23 -30.34 -49.77 9.85
N PRO A 24 -31.21 -50.80 9.79
CA PRO A 24 -31.34 -51.74 10.89
C PRO A 24 -30.10 -52.63 10.87
N ASP A 25 -29.21 -52.43 11.84
CA ASP A 25 -28.16 -53.40 12.12
C ASP A 25 -28.82 -54.63 12.74
N ASN A 26 -28.97 -55.68 11.94
CA ASN A 26 -29.43 -56.98 12.36
C ASN A 26 -28.38 -57.61 13.30
N LYS A 27 -28.51 -57.37 14.60
CA LYS A 27 -27.99 -58.26 15.63
C LYS A 27 -29.12 -58.63 16.58
N SER A 28 -29.71 -59.79 16.29
CA SER A 28 -30.47 -60.56 17.25
C SER A 28 -29.60 -60.89 18.46
N ASN A 29 -29.98 -60.42 19.64
CA ASN A 29 -29.94 -61.29 20.81
C ASN A 29 -30.92 -60.83 21.89
N VAL A 30 -31.68 -61.81 22.32
CA VAL A 30 -32.71 -61.83 23.35
C VAL A 30 -32.10 -61.53 24.72
N TYR A 31 -32.96 -61.15 25.66
CA TYR A 31 -32.79 -60.91 27.11
C TYR A 31 -32.84 -59.44 27.55
N GLY A 32 -34.05 -59.05 27.96
CA GLY A 32 -34.26 -58.22 29.14
C GLY A 32 -33.66 -56.82 29.14
N LYS A 33 -33.50 -56.15 27.99
CA LYS A 33 -33.20 -54.71 28.00
C LYS A 33 -34.48 -53.92 28.26
N VAL A 34 -34.81 -53.75 29.55
CA VAL A 34 -35.68 -52.65 29.97
C VAL A 34 -35.03 -51.38 29.47
N ILE A 35 -35.63 -50.75 28.47
CA ILE A 35 -35.16 -49.45 27.98
C ILE A 35 -35.44 -48.46 29.12
N PRO A 36 -34.42 -47.92 29.79
CA PRO A 36 -34.66 -47.00 30.89
C PRO A 36 -35.39 -45.78 30.35
N TYR A 37 -36.52 -45.42 30.96
CA TYR A 37 -37.20 -44.18 30.63
C TYR A 37 -36.20 -43.04 30.82
N PRO A 38 -35.96 -42.18 29.80
CA PRO A 38 -35.01 -41.09 29.92
C PRO A 38 -35.51 -40.17 31.05
N ARG A 39 -34.83 -40.20 32.20
CA ARG A 39 -35.20 -39.44 33.42
C ARG A 39 -35.27 -37.94 33.17
N PHE A 40 -34.63 -37.47 32.10
CA PHE A 40 -34.69 -36.10 31.65
C PHE A 40 -34.90 -36.10 30.14
N LYS A 41 -35.94 -35.41 29.66
CA LYS A 41 -36.00 -35.03 28.24
C LYS A 41 -34.73 -34.21 27.98
N LYS A 42 -33.81 -34.71 27.14
CA LYS A 42 -32.72 -33.88 26.63
C LYS A 42 -33.38 -32.62 26.08
N LYS A 43 -33.12 -31.47 26.72
CA LYS A 43 -33.59 -30.19 26.17
C LYS A 43 -33.05 -30.16 24.75
N LYS A 44 -33.95 -30.01 23.77
CA LYS A 44 -33.51 -29.71 22.40
C LYS A 44 -32.64 -28.47 22.55
N GLU A 45 -31.34 -28.61 22.33
CA GLU A 45 -30.48 -27.44 22.25
C GLU A 45 -31.13 -26.51 21.23
N LYS A 46 -31.29 -25.25 21.60
CA LYS A 46 -31.79 -24.25 20.66
C LYS A 46 -30.78 -24.27 19.51
N SER A 47 -31.14 -24.92 18.40
CA SER A 47 -30.37 -24.83 17.18
C SER A 47 -30.18 -23.35 16.91
N VAL A 48 -28.93 -22.93 16.73
CA VAL A 48 -28.63 -21.57 16.31
C VAL A 48 -29.37 -21.40 15.00
N ASN A 49 -30.45 -20.61 15.02
CA ASN A 49 -31.23 -20.34 13.84
C ASN A 49 -30.34 -19.46 12.96
N PHE A 50 -29.57 -20.06 12.05
CA PHE A 50 -28.93 -19.32 10.97
C PHE A 50 -30.04 -18.57 10.25
N ILE A 51 -29.94 -17.25 10.29
CA ILE A 51 -30.91 -16.33 9.68
C ILE A 51 -31.05 -16.78 8.22
N LYS A 52 -32.24 -17.28 7.88
CA LYS A 52 -32.57 -17.71 6.51
C LYS A 52 -32.24 -16.57 5.56
N ASN A 53 -31.29 -16.84 4.68
CA ASN A 53 -30.81 -16.04 3.55
C ASN A 53 -31.57 -14.72 3.33
N ASN A 54 -31.30 -13.74 4.19
CA ASN A 54 -31.99 -12.46 4.13
C ASN A 54 -31.23 -11.63 3.11
N LYS A 55 -31.69 -11.63 1.84
CA LYS A 55 -31.00 -10.94 0.74
C LYS A 55 -30.66 -9.49 1.10
N ILE A 56 -31.54 -8.83 1.85
CA ILE A 56 -31.36 -7.47 2.39
C ILE A 56 -30.16 -7.39 3.36
N PHE A 57 -29.98 -8.38 4.24
CA PHE A 57 -28.83 -8.44 5.14
C PHE A 57 -27.51 -8.59 4.37
N PHE A 58 -27.48 -9.44 3.33
CA PHE A 58 -26.28 -9.57 2.48
C PHE A 58 -25.98 -8.31 1.69
N ILE A 59 -27.00 -7.57 1.23
CA ILE A 59 -26.82 -6.28 0.57
C ILE A 59 -26.23 -5.26 1.53
N ILE A 60 -26.81 -5.11 2.72
CA ILE A 60 -26.31 -4.18 3.75
C ILE A 60 -24.88 -4.55 4.15
N LEU A 61 -24.62 -5.85 4.38
CA LEU A 61 -23.28 -6.34 4.71
C LEU A 61 -22.27 -6.05 3.60
N SER A 62 -22.66 -6.23 2.33
CA SER A 62 -21.81 -5.91 1.18
C SER A 62 -21.49 -4.42 1.08
N ILE A 63 -22.46 -3.54 1.36
CA ILE A 63 -22.25 -2.09 1.38
C ILE A 63 -21.28 -1.71 2.50
N VAL A 64 -21.47 -2.25 3.71
CA VAL A 64 -20.58 -2.00 4.85
C VAL A 64 -19.16 -2.48 4.56
N LEU A 65 -19.01 -3.67 3.95
CA LEU A 65 -17.71 -4.20 3.54
C LEU A 65 -17.05 -3.33 2.47
N PHE A 66 -17.81 -2.84 1.51
CA PHE A 66 -17.30 -1.96 0.46
C PHE A 66 -16.76 -0.64 1.02
N PHE A 67 -17.52 0.03 1.89
CA PHE A 67 -17.06 1.25 2.56
C PHE A 67 -15.88 1.00 3.49
N SER A 68 -15.87 -0.14 4.21
CA SER A 68 -14.73 -0.55 5.03
C SER A 68 -13.47 -0.77 4.20
N LEU A 69 -13.59 -1.32 2.99
CA LEU A 69 -12.46 -1.56 2.10
C LEU A 69 -11.90 -0.26 1.53
N ILE A 70 -12.77 0.67 1.12
CA ILE A 70 -12.36 2.02 0.69
C ILE A 70 -11.64 2.73 1.83
N PHE A 71 -12.23 2.74 3.03
CA PHE A 71 -11.62 3.35 4.20
C PHE A 71 -10.27 2.69 4.54
N PHE A 72 -10.14 1.37 4.40
CA PHE A 72 -8.87 0.69 4.60
C PHE A 72 -7.83 1.13 3.58
N ILE A 73 -8.16 1.20 2.28
CA ILE A 73 -7.24 1.67 1.24
C ILE A 73 -6.81 3.12 1.50
N ASP A 74 -7.77 4.00 1.81
CA ASP A 74 -7.49 5.40 2.15
C ASP A 74 -6.60 5.53 3.40
N THR A 75 -6.85 4.69 4.41
CA THR A 75 -6.16 4.79 5.69
C THR A 75 -4.86 4.01 5.80
N THR A 76 -4.61 2.98 4.99
CA THR A 76 -3.38 2.16 5.07
C THR A 76 -2.47 2.31 3.86
N LEU A 77 -3.02 2.42 2.64
CA LEU A 77 -2.23 2.61 1.42
C LEU A 77 -2.01 4.09 1.05
N LEU A 78 -2.94 4.98 1.42
CA LEU A 78 -2.89 6.40 1.05
C LEU A 78 -2.55 7.34 2.24
N LYS A 79 -2.54 6.85 3.49
CA LYS A 79 -2.00 7.61 4.62
C LYS A 79 -0.50 7.80 4.43
N GLY A 80 -0.13 9.05 4.14
CA GLY A 80 1.22 9.45 3.75
C GLY A 80 1.25 10.22 2.44
N LYS A 81 0.17 10.20 1.64
CA LYS A 81 0.07 10.97 0.39
C LYS A 81 -0.80 12.21 0.49
N ILE A 82 -1.57 12.43 1.55
CA ILE A 82 -2.41 13.62 1.74
C ILE A 82 -2.29 14.08 3.20
N GLY A 83 -1.90 15.33 3.40
CA GLY A 83 -1.71 15.94 4.71
C GLY A 83 -3.03 16.31 5.38
N PRO A 84 -2.99 16.71 6.66
CA PRO A 84 -4.19 17.06 7.44
C PRO A 84 -5.02 18.21 6.83
N THR A 85 -4.51 18.89 5.80
CA THR A 85 -5.16 19.99 5.09
C THR A 85 -5.74 19.60 3.72
N GLY A 86 -5.81 18.31 3.37
CA GLY A 86 -6.33 17.84 2.08
C GLY A 86 -5.39 18.10 0.89
N ARG A 87 -4.17 18.58 1.15
CA ARG A 87 -3.12 18.75 0.14
C ARG A 87 -2.31 17.46 0.04
N PRO A 88 -1.92 17.02 -1.16
CA PRO A 88 -1.04 15.86 -1.26
C PRO A 88 0.25 16.11 -0.46
N LEU A 89 0.60 15.22 0.47
CA LEU A 89 1.96 15.15 0.99
C LEU A 89 2.83 14.89 -0.23
N SER A 90 3.63 15.89 -0.60
CA SER A 90 4.64 15.84 -1.65
C SER A 90 5.16 14.42 -1.83
N ILE A 91 4.66 13.71 -2.85
CA ILE A 91 5.27 12.50 -3.40
C ILE A 91 6.74 12.86 -3.53
N ASN A 92 7.61 12.16 -2.80
CA ASN A 92 9.06 12.33 -2.78
C ASN A 92 9.47 13.42 -3.74
N LYS A 93 9.50 14.67 -3.25
CA LYS A 93 10.28 15.69 -3.92
C LYS A 93 11.65 15.08 -3.80
N GLN A 94 12.07 14.37 -4.86
CA GLN A 94 13.44 13.94 -5.06
C GLN A 94 14.20 15.19 -4.68
N THR A 95 14.80 15.12 -3.50
CA THR A 95 15.25 16.33 -2.84
C THR A 95 16.25 16.85 -3.83
N ASN A 96 15.90 17.92 -4.54
CA ASN A 96 16.88 18.83 -5.08
C ASN A 96 17.57 19.32 -3.80
N ILE A 97 18.50 18.50 -3.30
CA ILE A 97 19.36 18.85 -2.19
C ILE A 97 20.20 19.91 -2.84
N ALA A 98 19.83 21.16 -2.56
CA ALA A 98 20.67 22.28 -2.90
C ALA A 98 22.08 21.90 -2.44
N VAL A 99 23.02 21.96 -3.38
CA VAL A 99 24.40 21.60 -3.12
C VAL A 99 24.87 22.45 -1.93
N SER A 100 25.45 21.82 -0.92
CA SER A 100 25.95 22.57 0.24
C SER A 100 27.04 23.55 -0.20
N ASP A 101 27.24 24.67 0.50
CA ASP A 101 28.24 25.68 0.11
C ASP A 101 29.66 25.08 -0.06
N LYS A 102 29.99 24.10 0.78
CA LYS A 102 31.26 23.37 0.71
C LYS A 102 31.36 22.55 -0.58
N GLU A 103 30.33 21.76 -0.89
CA GLU A 103 30.28 20.98 -2.12
C GLU A 103 30.28 21.88 -3.36
N PHE A 104 29.55 23.00 -3.32
CA PHE A 104 29.47 23.97 -4.40
C PHE A 104 30.87 24.50 -4.73
N LYS A 105 31.63 24.89 -3.71
CA LYS A 105 33.01 25.34 -3.86
C LYS A 105 33.90 24.25 -4.47
N THR A 106 33.81 23.02 -3.95
CA THR A 106 34.62 21.90 -4.46
C THR A 106 34.32 21.59 -5.93
N TYR A 107 33.05 21.50 -6.33
CA TYR A 107 32.70 21.25 -7.72
C TYR A 107 33.04 22.43 -8.63
N SER A 108 32.97 23.66 -8.12
CA SER A 108 33.40 24.86 -8.87
C SER A 108 34.90 24.79 -9.19
N GLU A 109 35.74 24.43 -8.22
CA GLU A 109 37.20 24.29 -8.41
C GLU A 109 37.54 23.19 -9.42
N ILE A 110 36.82 22.06 -9.38
CA ILE A 110 37.00 20.96 -10.35
C ILE A 110 36.65 21.43 -11.76
N LEU A 111 35.48 22.06 -11.93
CA LEU A 111 35.03 22.54 -13.24
C LEU A 111 35.92 23.65 -13.79
N GLU A 112 36.38 24.58 -12.95
CA GLU A 112 37.30 25.64 -13.38
C GLU A 112 38.55 25.04 -14.01
N LYS A 113 39.17 24.06 -13.35
CA LYS A 113 40.36 23.38 -13.85
C LYS A 113 40.10 22.67 -15.19
N ASP A 114 38.99 21.95 -15.28
CA ASP A 114 38.68 21.15 -16.48
C ASP A 114 38.33 22.05 -17.67
N ILE A 115 37.55 23.11 -17.46
CA ILE A 115 37.20 24.09 -18.50
C ILE A 115 38.45 24.81 -19.01
N VAL A 116 39.34 25.26 -18.11
CA VAL A 116 40.60 25.91 -18.50
C VAL A 116 41.48 24.98 -19.33
N SER A 117 41.55 23.70 -18.94
CA SER A 117 42.29 22.67 -19.67
C SER A 117 41.72 22.44 -21.07
N VAL A 118 40.40 22.27 -21.16
CA VAL A 118 39.69 21.99 -22.42
C VAL A 118 39.81 23.16 -23.39
N LEU A 119 39.58 24.39 -22.92
CA LEU A 119 39.63 25.59 -23.74
C LEU A 119 41.06 26.15 -23.94
N SER A 120 42.06 25.55 -23.30
CA SER A 120 43.46 26.00 -23.34
C SER A 120 43.60 27.50 -23.05
N ILE A 121 42.92 27.97 -22.00
CA ILE A 121 42.84 29.40 -21.67
C ILE A 121 44.16 29.86 -21.05
N ASN A 122 44.88 30.72 -21.75
CA ASN A 122 46.14 31.32 -21.29
C ASN A 122 46.02 32.80 -20.87
N SER A 123 44.82 33.38 -20.97
CA SER A 123 44.53 34.78 -20.64
C SER A 123 43.74 34.89 -19.33
N LYS A 124 43.60 36.11 -18.80
CA LYS A 124 42.76 36.34 -17.60
C LYS A 124 41.33 35.89 -17.86
N TYR A 125 40.81 35.02 -17.01
CA TYR A 125 39.47 34.46 -17.11
C TYR A 125 38.73 34.55 -15.77
N ASN A 126 37.43 34.37 -15.82
CA ASN A 126 36.56 34.15 -14.67
C ASN A 126 35.52 33.09 -15.07
N ILE A 127 35.47 31.98 -14.34
CA ILE A 127 34.49 30.92 -14.54
C ILE A 127 33.58 30.95 -13.32
N SER A 128 32.31 31.27 -13.54
CA SER A 128 31.32 31.43 -12.48
C SER A 128 30.19 30.44 -12.68
N PRO A 129 30.18 29.32 -11.93
CA PRO A 129 28.99 28.49 -11.79
C PRO A 129 27.88 29.32 -11.14
N ASN A 130 26.71 29.37 -11.80
CA ASN A 130 25.55 30.13 -11.34
C ASN A 130 24.60 29.26 -10.51
N SER A 131 24.43 28.00 -10.91
CA SER A 131 23.55 27.06 -10.23
C SER A 131 24.12 25.64 -10.27
N MET A 132 23.86 24.88 -9.20
CA MET A 132 24.19 23.46 -9.12
C MET A 132 23.03 22.67 -8.53
N HIS A 133 22.74 21.54 -9.16
CA HIS A 133 21.67 20.63 -8.74
C HIS A 133 22.23 19.21 -8.59
N LYS A 134 22.07 18.62 -7.41
CA LYS A 134 22.50 17.25 -7.14
C LYS A 134 21.33 16.29 -7.24
N ASN A 135 21.53 15.17 -7.93
CA ASN A 135 20.60 14.06 -8.01
C ASN A 135 21.36 12.74 -7.85
N GLY A 136 21.33 12.17 -6.64
CA GLY A 136 22.18 11.03 -6.29
C GLY A 136 23.65 11.43 -6.35
N ASP A 137 24.43 10.67 -7.14
CA ASP A 137 25.86 10.88 -7.33
C ASP A 137 26.20 11.85 -8.46
N ARG A 138 25.17 12.37 -9.15
CA ARG A 138 25.33 13.32 -10.26
C ARG A 138 25.07 14.75 -9.83
N VAL A 139 25.88 15.66 -10.34
CA VAL A 139 25.76 17.10 -10.13
C VAL A 139 25.66 17.77 -11.49
N TYR A 140 24.58 18.49 -11.70
CA TYR A 140 24.32 19.29 -12.89
C TYR A 140 24.66 20.73 -12.57
N VAL A 141 25.47 21.36 -13.42
CA VAL A 141 25.99 22.71 -13.21
C VAL A 141 25.67 23.55 -14.43
N GLN A 142 25.27 24.79 -14.19
CA GLN A 142 25.13 25.81 -15.22
C GLN A 142 25.88 27.05 -14.78
N GLY A 143 26.56 27.72 -15.71
CA GLY A 143 27.30 28.93 -15.41
C GLY A 143 27.76 29.67 -16.66
N ASP A 144 28.64 30.64 -16.43
CA ASP A 144 29.21 31.48 -17.48
C ASP A 144 30.74 31.49 -17.41
N ILE A 145 31.36 31.52 -18.59
CA ILE A 145 32.79 31.67 -18.78
C ILE A 145 33.04 33.07 -19.35
N HIS A 146 33.77 33.88 -18.60
CA HIS A 146 34.22 35.19 -19.03
C HIS A 146 35.73 35.17 -19.29
N ILE A 147 36.13 35.20 -20.56
CA ILE A 147 37.54 35.33 -20.97
C ILE A 147 37.77 36.79 -21.34
N ASN A 148 38.81 37.42 -20.78
CA ASN A 148 39.10 38.82 -21.07
C ASN A 148 39.29 39.05 -22.58
N GLY A 149 38.57 40.03 -23.13
CA GLY A 149 38.57 40.33 -24.57
C GLY A 149 37.64 39.45 -25.42
N LYS A 150 36.86 38.55 -24.81
CA LYS A 150 35.80 37.78 -25.48
C LYS A 150 34.44 38.02 -24.81
N ASN A 151 33.36 37.71 -25.54
CA ASN A 151 32.02 37.70 -24.97
C ASN A 151 31.90 36.55 -23.95
N SER A 152 31.04 36.76 -22.95
CA SER A 152 30.69 35.69 -22.00
C SER A 152 30.06 34.52 -22.73
N GLN A 153 30.48 33.30 -22.41
CA GLN A 153 29.96 32.08 -23.00
C GLN A 153 29.25 31.26 -21.92
N PRO A 154 28.00 30.84 -22.14
CA PRO A 154 27.32 29.96 -21.20
C PRO A 154 27.94 28.56 -21.27
N PHE A 155 27.96 27.87 -20.14
CA PHE A 155 28.35 26.47 -20.07
C PHE A 155 27.39 25.68 -19.20
N ASP A 156 27.19 24.43 -19.60
CA ASP A 156 26.52 23.40 -18.80
C ASP A 156 27.53 22.27 -18.57
N ALA A 157 27.53 21.69 -17.36
CA ALA A 157 28.42 20.59 -17.03
C ALA A 157 27.73 19.55 -16.14
N ILE A 158 28.20 18.30 -16.23
CA ILE A 158 27.73 17.20 -15.41
C ILE A 158 28.93 16.56 -14.74
N LEU A 159 28.91 16.48 -13.41
CA LEU A 159 29.84 15.68 -12.63
C LEU A 159 29.16 14.39 -12.20
N ASP A 160 29.83 13.25 -12.37
CA ASP A 160 29.43 11.94 -11.84
C ASP A 160 30.49 11.51 -10.82
N ASN A 161 30.09 11.32 -9.56
CA ASN A 161 31.01 10.99 -8.46
C ASN A 161 32.19 11.96 -8.32
N SER A 162 31.91 13.26 -8.46
CA SER A 162 32.92 14.35 -8.42
C SER A 162 33.93 14.35 -9.58
N ASN A 163 33.73 13.54 -10.62
CA ASN A 163 34.50 13.62 -11.86
C ASN A 163 33.66 14.27 -12.94
N THR A 164 34.25 15.12 -13.76
CA THR A 164 33.57 15.75 -14.88
C THR A 164 33.27 14.70 -15.96
N SER A 165 31.99 14.44 -16.14
CA SER A 165 31.47 13.50 -17.14
C SER A 165 31.05 14.19 -18.44
N SER A 166 30.60 15.44 -18.36
CA SER A 166 30.24 16.21 -19.56
C SER A 166 30.49 17.70 -19.34
N ILE A 167 30.96 18.38 -20.38
CA ILE A 167 31.06 19.83 -20.47
C ILE A 167 30.53 20.25 -21.84
N VAL A 168 29.55 21.14 -21.83
CA VAL A 168 28.99 21.79 -23.02
C VAL A 168 29.19 23.29 -22.88
N ILE A 169 29.85 23.92 -23.85
CA ILE A 169 30.13 25.36 -23.84
C ILE A 169 29.54 25.96 -25.10
N ASN A 170 28.63 26.92 -24.95
CA ASN A 170 27.91 27.56 -26.06
C ASN A 170 27.24 26.56 -27.04
N GLY A 171 26.82 25.40 -26.54
CA GLY A 171 26.19 24.33 -27.32
C GLY A 171 27.16 23.28 -27.89
N ASP A 172 28.47 23.51 -27.82
CA ASP A 172 29.48 22.55 -28.27
C ASP A 172 29.90 21.63 -27.10
N GLU A 173 29.89 20.32 -27.32
CA GLU A 173 30.28 19.31 -26.32
C GLU A 173 31.79 19.04 -26.39
N TYR A 174 32.50 19.23 -25.27
CA TYR A 174 33.95 19.06 -25.19
C TYR A 174 34.39 17.84 -24.39
N VAL A 175 33.55 17.35 -23.47
CA VAL A 175 33.81 16.19 -22.61
C VAL A 175 32.56 15.31 -22.59
N LYS A 176 32.74 13.98 -22.60
CA LYS A 176 31.69 12.96 -22.63
C LYS A 176 32.09 11.70 -21.85
#